data_AF-A0A1T1AXE9-F1
#
_entry.id   AF-A0A1T1AXE9-F1
#
_cell.length_a   1.000
_cell.length_b   1.000
_cell.length_c   1.000
_cell.angle_alpha   90.00
_cell.angle_beta   90.00
_cell.angle_gamma   90.00
#
_symmetry.space_group_name_H-M   'P 1'
#
loop_
_entity.id
_entity.type
_entity.pdbx_description
1 polymer ?
#
loop_
_entity_poly.entity_id
_entity_poly.type
_entity_poly.pdbx_seq_one_letter_code
_entity_poly.pdbx_strand_id
1 'polypeptide(L)' 'MSLRAELKKLGNKPASLKDISLILWSDEAETMVATFGEVLDGEKVGRTVRQYWQHRPGGWKIIFEGLV' A
#
# COMPACT_ATOMS: atom_id res chain seq x y z
N MET A 1 -2.14 -9.77 -11.37
CA MET A 1 -2.83 -8.50 -11.07
C MET A 1 -1.77 -7.45 -10.78
N SER A 2 -2.02 -6.17 -11.07
CA SER A 2 -1.08 -5.12 -10.68
C SER A 2 -1.30 -4.74 -9.21
N LEU A 3 -0.23 -4.48 -8.45
CA LEU A 3 -0.32 -4.01 -7.06
C LEU A 3 -1.27 -2.81 -6.95
N ARG A 4 -1.25 -1.90 -7.94
CA ARG A 4 -2.14 -0.74 -7.93
C ARG A 4 -3.62 -1.12 -7.85
N ALA A 5 -4.00 -2.27 -8.42
CA ALA A 5 -5.35 -2.83 -8.28
C ALA A 5 -5.57 -3.48 -6.89
N GLU A 6 -4.53 -4.03 -6.27
CA GLU A 6 -4.58 -4.61 -4.92
C GLU A 6 -4.63 -3.53 -3.83
N LEU A 7 -3.88 -2.44 -3.96
CA LEU A 7 -3.97 -1.25 -3.10
C LEU A 7 -5.37 -0.63 -3.15
N LYS A 8 -6.01 -0.59 -4.33
CA LYS A 8 -7.40 -0.15 -4.46
C LYS A 8 -8.41 -1.09 -3.79
N LYS A 9 -8.08 -2.37 -3.62
CA LYS A 9 -8.97 -3.39 -3.03
C LYS A 9 -8.86 -3.47 -1.50
N LEU A 10 -7.77 -2.99 -0.91
CA LEU A 10 -7.53 -3.07 0.54
C LEU A 10 -8.37 -2.11 1.40
N GLY A 11 -9.03 -1.13 0.78
CA GLY A 11 -9.95 -0.24 1.49
C GLY A 11 -11.25 -0.95 1.84
N ASN A 12 -11.30 -1.63 3.00
CA ASN A 12 -12.57 -2.13 3.58
C ASN A 12 -13.52 -0.99 4.00
N LYS A 13 -13.05 0.25 3.98
CA LYS A 13 -13.85 1.48 4.01
C LYS A 13 -13.59 2.24 2.72
N PRO A 14 -14.59 2.94 2.16
CA PRO A 14 -14.31 3.84 1.05
C PRO A 14 -13.31 4.90 1.56
N ALA A 15 -12.12 4.85 0.97
CA ALA A 15 -10.98 5.66 1.35
C ALA A 15 -10.31 6.13 0.07
N SER A 16 -10.00 7.41 0.01
CA SER A 16 -9.28 8.00 -1.09
C SER A 16 -7.78 7.87 -0.85
N LEU A 17 -7.09 7.18 -1.77
CA LEU A 17 -5.63 7.09 -1.77
C LEU A 17 -5.06 8.19 -2.66
N LYS A 18 -4.19 9.03 -2.08
CA LYS A 18 -3.47 10.12 -2.75
C LYS A 18 -1.96 10.01 -2.51
N ASP A 19 -1.18 10.77 -3.26
CA ASP A 19 0.28 10.90 -3.06
C ASP A 19 1.02 9.55 -3.03
N ILE A 20 0.64 8.65 -3.95
CA ILE A 20 1.14 7.28 -4.00
C ILE A 20 2.58 7.25 -4.53
N SER A 21 3.49 6.73 -3.72
CA SER A 21 4.87 6.40 -4.07
C SER A 21 5.10 4.90 -3.93
N LEU A 22 5.63 4.28 -4.99
CA LEU A 22 5.95 2.86 -5.02
C LEU A 22 7.45 2.70 -5.31
N ILE A 23 8.15 2.01 -4.41
CA ILE A 23 9.56 1.66 -4.58
C ILE A 23 9.64 0.13 -4.63
N LEU A 24 10.15 -0.40 -5.74
CA LEU A 24 10.42 -1.82 -5.88
C LEU A 24 11.92 -2.07 -5.69
N TRP A 25 12.24 -2.96 -4.76
CA TRP A 25 13.56 -3.51 -4.57
C TRP A 25 13.55 -4.95 -5.08
N SER A 26 14.26 -5.19 -6.18
CA SER A 26 14.47 -6.52 -6.76
C SER A 26 15.88 -7.02 -6.42
N ASP A 27 16.07 -7.53 -5.20
CA ASP A 27 17.27 -8.27 -4.80
C ASP A 27 16.98 -9.78 -4.72
N GLU A 28 17.25 -10.45 -3.60
CA GLU A 28 16.97 -11.86 -3.37
C GLU A 28 15.48 -12.12 -3.10
N ALA A 29 14.76 -11.14 -2.57
CA ALA A 29 13.32 -11.22 -2.33
C ALA A 29 12.66 -9.93 -2.83
N GLU A 30 11.92 -10.03 -3.94
CA GLU A 30 11.16 -8.90 -4.48
C GLU A 30 10.31 -8.25 -3.38
N THR A 31 10.77 -7.08 -2.96
CA THR A 31 10.20 -6.32 -1.85
C THR A 31 9.78 -4.97 -2.38
N MET A 32 8.63 -4.50 -1.95
CA MET A 32 8.05 -3.27 -2.43
C MET A 32 7.54 -2.42 -1.28
N VAL A 33 7.92 -1.15 -1.28
CA VAL A 33 7.47 -0.18 -0.31
C VAL A 33 6.44 0.72 -0.97
N ALA A 34 5.21 0.69 -0.46
CA ALA A 34 4.13 1.57 -0.88
C ALA A 34 3.92 2.63 0.20
N THR A 35 4.12 3.90 -0.14
CA THR A 35 3.76 5.02 0.73
C THR A 35 2.61 5.79 0.07
N PHE A 36 1.55 6.07 0.81
CA PHE A 36 0.40 6.79 0.27
C PHE A 36 -0.31 7.58 1.38
N GLY A 37 -0.93 8.70 1.01
CA GLY A 37 -1.89 9.38 1.85
C GLY A 37 -3.24 8.67 1.75
N GLU A 38 -3.81 8.28 2.88
CA GLU A 38 -5.16 7.74 2.98
C GLU A 38 -6.06 8.80 3.63
N VAL A 39 -7.17 9.13 2.98
CA VAL A 39 -8.27 9.92 3.56
C VAL A 39 -9.49 9.02 3.63
N LEU A 40 -9.91 8.67 4.84
CA LEU A 40 -11.12 7.88 5.03
C LEU A 40 -12.35 8.75 4.71
N ASP A 41 -13.39 8.16 4.12
CA ASP A 41 -14.63 8.88 3.81
C ASP A 41 -15.21 9.54 5.06
N GLY A 42 -15.49 10.84 4.95
CA GLY A 42 -15.98 11.67 6.05
C GLY A 42 -14.88 12.30 6.92
N GLU A 43 -13.62 11.92 6.75
CA GLU A 43 -12.50 12.52 7.47
C GLU A 43 -11.90 13.71 6.71
N LYS A 44 -11.68 14.82 7.42
CA LYS A 44 -11.01 16.01 6.86
C LYS A 44 -9.48 15.88 6.88
N VAL A 45 -8.96 15.02 7.75
CA VAL A 45 -7.53 14.80 7.96
C VAL A 45 -7.20 13.41 7.44
N GLY A 46 -6.29 13.32 6.48
CA GLY A 46 -5.74 12.05 6.04
C GLY A 46 -4.55 11.62 6.88
N ARG A 47 -4.20 10.33 6.80
CA ARG A 47 -2.99 9.76 7.40
C ARG A 47 -2.02 9.30 6.31
N THR A 48 -0.73 9.38 6.59
CA THR A 48 0.28 8.79 5.71
C THR A 48 0.53 7.36 6.13
N VAL A 49 0.32 6.42 5.21
CA VAL A 49 0.53 4.99 5.42
C VAL A 49 1.74 4.55 4.64
N ARG A 50 2.60 3.73 5.27
CA ARG A 50 3.68 3.01 4.60
C ARG A 50 3.49 1.50 4.79
N GLN A 51 3.33 0.80 3.68
CA GLN A 51 3.26 -0.65 3.63
C GLN A 51 4.51 -1.23 2.98
N TYR A 52 4.95 -2.36 3.50
CA TYR A 52 6.00 -3.19 2.93
C TYR A 52 5.35 -4.46 2.44
N TRP A 53 5.59 -4.76 1.18
CA TRP A 53 5.05 -5.87 0.44
C TRP A 53 6.18 -6.78 0.02
N GLN A 54 5.95 -8.08 0.09
CA GLN A 54 6.88 -9.07 -0.42
C GLN A 54 6.17 -9.96 -1.42
N HIS A 55 6.82 -10.24 -2.55
CA HIS A 55 6.29 -11.18 -3.51
C HIS A 55 6.52 -12.60 -2.98
N ARG A 56 5.43 -13.35 -2.86
CA ARG A 56 5.42 -14.74 -2.39
C ARG A 56 4.62 -15.61 -3.37
N PRO A 57 4.72 -16.94 -3.29
CA PRO A 57 3.82 -17.80 -4.08
C PRO A 57 2.36 -17.39 -3.84
N GLY A 58 1.65 -17.03 -4.92
CA GLY A 58 0.27 -16.54 -4.87
C GLY A 58 0.12 -15.01 -4.85
N GLY A 59 1.19 -14.24 -5.00
CA GLY A 59 1.16 -12.80 -5.26
C GLY A 59 1.81 -11.94 -4.17
N TRP A 60 1.51 -10.64 -4.20
CA TRP A 60 2.04 -9.70 -3.22
C TRP A 60 1.35 -9.88 -1.87
N LYS A 61 2.14 -9.86 -0.80
CA LYS A 61 1.65 -9.94 0.59
C LYS A 61 2.21 -8.78 1.39
N ILE A 62 1.36 -8.10 2.15
CA ILE A 62 1.80 -7.12 3.15
C ILE A 62 2.54 -7.89 4.25
N ILE A 63 3.78 -7.49 4.53
CA ILE A 63 4.60 -8.00 5.63
C ILE A 63 4.73 -6.99 6.77
N PHE A 64 4.49 -5.71 6.51
CA PHE A 64 4.43 -4.64 7.51
C PHE A 64 3.56 -3.49 7.02
N GLU A 65 2.83 -2.87 7.94
CA GLU A 65 2.10 -1.62 7.73
C GLU A 65 2.36 -0.68 8.92
N GLY A 66 2.67 0.58 8.64
CA GLY A 66 2.87 1.60 9.65
C GLY A 66 2.29 2.95 9.23
N LEU A 67 1.97 3.76 10.23
CA LEU A 67 1.66 5.18 10.06
C LEU A 67 2.97 5.97 10.11
N VAL A 68 3.09 6.98 9.24
CA VAL A 68 4.25 7.90 9.19
C VAL A 68 3.90 9.21 9.88
#